data_AF-A0A929KQH7-F1
#
_entry.id   AF-A0A929KQH7-F1
#
_cell.length_a   1.000
_cell.length_b   1.000
_cell.length_c   1.000
_cell.angle_alpha   90.00
_cell.angle_beta   90.00
_cell.angle_gamma   90.00
#
_symmetry.space_group_name_H-M   'P 1'
#
loop_
_entity.id
_entity.type
_entity.pdbx_description
1 polymer ?
#
loop_
_entity_poly.entity_id
_entity_poly.type
_entity_poly.pdbx_seq_one_letter_code
_entity_poly.pdbx_strand_id
1 'polypeptide(L)'
;MSLIGGQSRQAMGALIGIGLTLWAAQRIRMAYRRRDLRAAAIMIGLATGFAAHLAGGAPGAIAVILGFFAGYGAHLLYGDLLGAAPIEEEPVKEVPEEVIPAIDEPPFVKEARAKLVRAQHTAIAMADPNLTRAVEALSHVLDDLARSPQHIGEARRFVVVQLDGLSRIAERLDNGATPPATLYSLLDEMAGAAEGLRARLKARESEALAIQVKVLQERLRQEGYGPGTGSHTAKEQ
;
A
#
# COMPACT_ATOMS: atom_id res chain seq x y z
N MET A 1 42.01 -33.89 -11.20
CA MET A 1 41.84 -32.63 -10.46
C MET A 1 41.64 -31.49 -11.44
N SER A 2 40.40 -31.06 -11.67
CA SER A 2 40.02 -29.79 -12.34
C SER A 2 38.49 -29.61 -12.22
N LEU A 3 37.99 -29.35 -11.01
CA LEU A 3 36.56 -29.09 -10.75
C LEU A 3 36.32 -27.79 -9.96
N ILE A 4 37.38 -27.06 -9.58
CA ILE A 4 37.28 -25.88 -8.71
C ILE A 4 37.36 -24.55 -9.50
N GLY A 5 37.73 -24.58 -10.79
CA GLY A 5 37.88 -23.35 -11.60
C GLY A 5 36.64 -22.87 -12.37
N GLY A 6 35.64 -23.72 -12.60
CA GLY A 6 34.50 -23.39 -13.48
C GLY A 6 33.36 -22.65 -12.77
N GLN A 7 33.11 -22.99 -11.52
CA GLN A 7 31.95 -22.49 -10.77
C GLN A 7 32.11 -21.02 -10.34
N SER A 8 33.34 -20.58 -10.09
CA SER A 8 33.64 -19.19 -9.70
C SER A 8 33.38 -18.20 -10.85
N ARG A 9 33.65 -18.58 -12.10
CA ARG A 9 33.37 -17.73 -13.28
C ARG A 9 31.87 -17.57 -13.53
N GLN A 10 31.09 -18.62 -13.34
CA GLN A 10 29.62 -18.55 -13.50
C GLN A 10 28.96 -17.73 -12.39
N ALA A 11 29.41 -17.90 -11.14
CA ALA A 11 28.93 -17.08 -10.02
C ALA A 11 29.29 -15.59 -10.21
N MET A 12 30.50 -15.31 -10.68
CA MET A 12 30.91 -13.93 -10.95
C MET A 12 30.14 -13.31 -12.12
N GLY A 13 29.83 -14.08 -13.17
CA GLY A 13 28.97 -13.65 -14.27
C GLY A 13 27.55 -13.33 -13.82
N ALA A 14 26.96 -14.15 -12.94
CA ALA A 14 25.64 -13.91 -12.38
C ALA A 14 25.61 -12.65 -11.51
N LEU A 15 26.62 -12.45 -10.65
CA LEU A 15 26.72 -11.26 -9.81
C LEU A 15 26.91 -9.97 -10.63
N ILE A 16 27.72 -10.03 -11.69
CA ILE A 16 27.91 -8.89 -12.61
C ILE A 16 26.62 -8.62 -13.38
N GLY A 17 25.89 -9.67 -13.80
CA GLY A 17 24.60 -9.54 -14.46
C GLY A 17 23.56 -8.84 -13.58
N ILE A 18 23.43 -9.26 -12.32
CA ILE A 18 22.52 -8.64 -11.34
C ILE A 18 22.95 -7.20 -11.01
N GLY A 19 24.26 -6.95 -10.87
CA GLY A 19 24.78 -5.61 -10.63
C GLY A 19 24.49 -4.65 -11.80
N LEU A 20 24.65 -5.11 -13.04
CA LEU A 20 24.38 -4.32 -14.23
C LEU A 20 22.89 -4.05 -14.45
N THR A 21 22.01 -5.00 -14.15
CA THR A 21 20.55 -4.79 -14.26
C THR A 21 20.06 -3.82 -13.19
N LEU A 22 20.57 -3.89 -11.96
CA LEU A 22 20.25 -2.91 -10.91
C LEU A 22 20.78 -1.51 -11.26
N TRP A 23 22.01 -1.41 -11.78
CA TRP A 23 22.57 -0.13 -12.22
C TRP A 23 21.80 0.48 -13.40
N ALA A 24 21.40 -0.35 -14.38
CA ALA A 24 20.57 0.08 -15.49
C ALA A 24 19.18 0.55 -15.04
N ALA A 25 18.53 -0.18 -14.13
CA ALA A 25 17.25 0.21 -13.56
C ALA A 25 17.35 1.56 -12.81
N GLN A 26 18.41 1.75 -12.01
CA GLN A 26 18.65 2.99 -11.28
C GLN A 26 18.95 4.16 -12.22
N ARG A 27 19.68 3.92 -13.31
CA ARG A 27 20.00 4.94 -14.32
C ARG A 27 18.80 5.32 -15.17
N ILE A 28 17.93 4.38 -15.52
CA ILE A 28 16.65 4.65 -16.20
C ILE A 28 15.75 5.48 -15.29
N ARG A 29 15.67 5.16 -14.00
CA ARG A 29 14.92 5.96 -13.01
C ARG A 29 15.42 7.41 -12.91
N MET A 30 16.73 7.62 -13.06
CA MET A 30 17.30 8.97 -13.14
C MET A 30 17.11 9.64 -14.51
N ALA A 31 17.13 8.88 -15.61
CA ALA A 31 16.95 9.40 -16.97
C ALA A 31 15.49 9.76 -17.28
N TYR A 32 14.52 9.08 -16.65
CA TYR A 32 13.09 9.38 -16.77
C TYR A 32 12.77 10.83 -16.37
N ARG A 33 13.51 11.39 -15.39
CA ARG A 33 13.43 12.81 -15.02
C ARG A 33 13.83 13.79 -16.13
N ARG A 34 14.53 13.36 -17.19
CA ARG A 34 15.02 14.24 -18.27
C ARG A 34 14.23 14.14 -19.58
N ARG A 35 13.12 13.38 -19.64
CA ARG A 35 12.20 13.25 -20.81
C ARG A 35 12.80 12.81 -22.15
N ASP A 36 14.04 12.30 -22.20
CA ASP A 36 14.66 11.79 -23.44
C ASP A 36 14.37 10.31 -23.71
N LEU A 37 13.14 10.01 -24.14
CA LEU A 37 12.64 8.64 -24.36
C LEU A 37 13.32 7.91 -25.53
N ARG A 38 13.83 8.64 -26.54
CA ARG A 38 14.61 8.05 -27.64
C ARG A 38 15.96 7.52 -27.14
N ALA A 39 16.61 8.25 -26.25
CA ALA A 39 17.85 7.81 -25.63
C ALA A 39 17.59 6.57 -24.75
N ALA A 40 16.47 6.52 -24.03
CA ALA A 40 16.09 5.36 -23.23
C ALA A 40 15.89 4.10 -24.09
N ALA A 41 15.18 4.18 -25.22
CA ALA A 41 14.97 3.04 -26.10
C ALA A 41 16.29 2.51 -26.72
N ILE A 42 17.17 3.42 -27.15
CA ILE A 42 18.49 3.05 -27.69
C ILE A 42 19.36 2.40 -26.61
N MET A 43 19.32 2.93 -25.38
CA MET A 43 20.07 2.38 -24.25
C MET A 43 19.58 1.00 -23.83
N ILE A 44 18.26 0.76 -23.85
CA ILE A 44 17.68 -0.56 -23.55
C ILE A 44 18.10 -1.58 -24.62
N GLY A 45 18.05 -1.20 -25.91
CA GLY A 45 18.49 -2.07 -27.01
C GLY A 45 19.98 -2.44 -26.89
N LEU A 46 20.83 -1.45 -26.62
CA LEU A 46 22.28 -1.67 -26.42
C LEU A 46 22.58 -2.52 -25.19
N ALA A 47 21.93 -2.25 -24.06
CA ALA A 47 22.12 -3.02 -22.83
C ALA A 47 21.69 -4.48 -23.02
N THR A 48 20.56 -4.71 -23.69
CA THR A 48 20.05 -6.06 -23.96
C THR A 48 20.95 -6.83 -24.91
N GLY A 49 21.42 -6.19 -25.99
CA GLY A 49 22.37 -6.81 -26.92
C GLY A 49 23.69 -7.16 -26.23
N PHE A 50 24.22 -6.25 -25.41
CA PHE A 50 25.48 -6.48 -24.69
C PHE A 50 25.36 -7.60 -23.65
N ALA A 51 24.25 -7.63 -22.89
CA ALA A 51 23.96 -8.71 -21.96
C ALA A 51 23.82 -10.07 -22.67
N ALA A 52 23.13 -10.13 -23.81
CA ALA A 52 22.99 -11.35 -24.60
C ALA A 52 24.34 -11.86 -25.12
N HIS A 53 25.23 -10.96 -25.55
CA HIS A 53 26.57 -11.32 -26.01
C HIS A 53 27.43 -11.91 -24.89
N LEU A 54 27.42 -11.29 -23.71
CA LEU A 54 28.24 -11.72 -22.57
C LEU A 54 27.71 -12.97 -21.87
N ALA A 55 26.38 -13.09 -21.74
CA ALA A 55 25.76 -14.18 -20.97
C ALA A 55 25.64 -15.49 -21.77
N GLY A 56 25.45 -15.39 -23.09
CA GLY A 56 25.11 -16.57 -23.90
C GLY A 56 26.27 -17.21 -24.65
N GLY A 57 27.44 -16.56 -24.74
CA GLY A 57 28.46 -16.95 -25.74
C GLY A 57 27.91 -16.94 -27.18
N ALA A 58 26.79 -16.23 -27.40
CA ALA A 58 26.05 -16.26 -28.64
C ALA A 58 26.84 -15.53 -29.74
N PRO A 59 26.82 -16.03 -30.98
CA PRO A 59 27.39 -15.33 -32.13
C PRO A 59 26.90 -13.88 -32.15
N GLY A 60 27.80 -12.91 -32.33
CA GLY A 60 27.49 -11.48 -32.21
C GLY A 60 26.27 -11.03 -33.04
N ALA A 61 25.99 -11.70 -34.14
CA ALA A 61 24.80 -11.47 -34.95
C ALA A 61 23.47 -11.68 -34.18
N ILE A 62 23.38 -12.73 -33.35
CA ILE A 62 22.17 -13.02 -32.56
C ILE A 62 21.96 -11.93 -31.50
N ALA A 63 23.04 -11.47 -30.87
CA ALA A 63 22.99 -10.38 -29.89
C ALA A 63 22.49 -9.06 -30.50
N VAL A 64 22.93 -8.73 -31.72
CA VAL A 64 22.47 -7.54 -32.44
C VAL A 64 20.98 -7.66 -32.80
N ILE A 65 20.54 -8.82 -33.27
CA ILE A 65 19.13 -9.07 -33.60
C ILE A 65 18.26 -8.91 -32.34
N LEU A 66 18.65 -9.52 -31.22
CA LEU A 66 17.92 -9.39 -29.95
C LEU A 66 17.90 -7.94 -29.45
N GLY A 67 19.02 -7.22 -29.52
CA GLY A 67 19.07 -5.81 -29.15
C GLY A 67 18.16 -4.95 -30.03
N PHE A 68 18.10 -5.24 -31.33
CA PHE A 68 17.20 -4.55 -32.27
C PHE A 68 15.73 -4.84 -31.97
N PHE A 69 15.34 -6.10 -31.76
CA PHE A 69 13.98 -6.47 -31.40
C PHE A 69 13.56 -5.89 -30.05
N ALA A 70 14.46 -5.84 -29.06
CA ALA A 70 14.18 -5.24 -27.77
C ALA A 70 13.99 -3.72 -27.87
N GLY A 71 14.86 -3.03 -28.62
CA GLY A 71 14.74 -1.59 -28.86
C GLY A 71 13.50 -1.23 -29.68
N TYR A 72 13.19 -2.01 -30.71
CA TYR A 72 12.01 -1.83 -31.54
C TYR A 72 10.72 -2.16 -30.79
N GLY A 73 10.71 -3.23 -29.98
CA GLY A 73 9.60 -3.57 -29.09
C GLY A 73 9.34 -2.48 -28.06
N ALA A 74 10.39 -1.92 -27.44
CA ALA A 74 10.26 -0.75 -26.58
C ALA A 74 9.70 0.45 -27.34
N HIS A 75 10.14 0.69 -28.59
CA HIS A 75 9.62 1.79 -29.39
C HIS A 75 8.14 1.62 -29.75
N LEU A 76 7.68 0.40 -30.07
CA LEU A 76 6.27 0.13 -30.35
C LEU A 76 5.40 0.25 -29.09
N LEU A 77 5.85 -0.28 -27.95
CA LEU A 77 5.10 -0.20 -26.70
C LEU A 77 4.94 1.23 -26.18
N TYR A 78 5.97 2.06 -26.34
CA TYR A 78 5.95 3.44 -25.85
C TYR A 78 5.65 4.47 -26.95
N GLY A 79 5.43 4.01 -28.19
CA GLY A 79 5.14 4.84 -29.36
C GLY A 79 3.78 5.54 -29.29
N ASP A 80 2.73 4.82 -28.86
CA ASP A 80 1.38 5.37 -28.74
C ASP A 80 1.19 6.30 -27.53
N LEU A 81 2.08 6.24 -26.53
CA LEU A 81 2.09 7.19 -25.40
C LEU A 81 2.57 8.60 -25.80
N LEU A 82 3.09 8.80 -27.02
CA LEU A 82 3.62 10.08 -27.50
C LEU A 82 2.56 11.01 -28.12
N GLY A 83 1.34 10.51 -28.37
CA GLY A 83 0.22 11.32 -28.89
C GLY A 83 -0.77 11.81 -27.83
N ALA A 84 -0.75 11.18 -26.65
CA ALA A 84 -1.55 11.61 -25.50
C ALA A 84 -0.74 12.63 -24.68
N ALA A 85 -1.36 13.76 -24.34
CA ALA A 85 -0.81 14.70 -23.39
C ALA A 85 -0.34 13.96 -22.11
N PRO A 86 0.76 14.40 -21.47
CA PRO A 86 1.44 13.63 -20.45
C PRO A 86 0.50 13.30 -19.28
N ILE A 87 0.27 12.00 -19.07
CA ILE A 87 -0.26 11.49 -17.80
C ILE A 87 0.94 11.40 -16.87
N GLU A 88 0.94 12.18 -15.80
CA GLU A 88 1.92 12.08 -14.72
C GLU A 88 1.92 10.63 -14.16
N GLU A 89 3.11 10.11 -13.87
CA GLU A 89 3.37 8.71 -13.51
C GLU A 89 2.46 8.17 -12.41
N GLU A 90 1.74 7.07 -12.69
CA GLU A 90 1.52 6.04 -11.68
C GLU A 90 2.40 4.82 -12.03
N PRO A 91 3.29 4.36 -11.13
CA PRO A 91 4.24 3.29 -11.41
C PRO A 91 3.62 1.88 -11.25
N VAL A 92 3.96 1.00 -12.21
CA VAL A 92 3.93 -0.49 -12.21
C VAL A 92 2.57 -1.16 -11.94
N LYS A 93 1.99 -1.73 -13.01
CA LYS A 93 1.00 -2.82 -12.90
C LYS A 93 1.75 -4.12 -12.60
N GLU A 94 1.78 -4.47 -11.32
CA GLU A 94 1.95 -5.84 -10.86
C GLU A 94 0.80 -6.72 -11.41
N VAL A 95 0.97 -8.04 -11.33
CA VAL A 95 0.02 -9.17 -11.47
C VAL A 95 -1.44 -8.80 -11.78
N PRO A 96 -2.21 -9.54 -12.62
CA PRO A 96 -3.66 -9.33 -12.77
C PRO A 96 -4.35 -9.53 -11.41
N GLU A 97 -4.33 -8.48 -10.62
CA GLU A 97 -5.01 -8.32 -9.37
C GLU A 97 -6.45 -8.20 -9.80
N GLU A 98 -7.27 -9.16 -9.36
CA GLU A 98 -8.69 -8.93 -9.17
C GLU A 98 -8.86 -7.46 -8.83
N VAL A 99 -9.56 -6.71 -9.68
CA VAL A 99 -9.88 -5.32 -9.39
C VAL A 99 -10.80 -5.37 -8.18
N ILE A 100 -10.20 -5.43 -6.99
CA ILE A 100 -10.85 -5.03 -5.76
C ILE A 100 -11.28 -3.61 -6.09
N PRO A 101 -12.59 -3.34 -6.22
CA PRO A 101 -13.04 -1.98 -6.47
C PRO A 101 -12.34 -1.13 -5.42
N ALA A 102 -11.62 -0.09 -5.85
CA ALA A 102 -11.06 0.88 -4.93
C ALA A 102 -12.23 1.28 -4.04
N ILE A 103 -12.18 0.88 -2.76
CA ILE A 103 -13.23 1.22 -1.82
C ILE A 103 -13.09 2.72 -1.70
N ASP A 104 -13.95 3.45 -2.41
CA ASP A 104 -13.97 4.90 -2.37
C ASP A 104 -14.09 5.29 -0.91
N GLU A 105 -13.02 5.86 -0.36
CA GLU A 105 -12.96 6.27 1.04
C GLU A 105 -14.15 7.20 1.30
N PRO A 106 -14.96 6.95 2.34
CA PRO A 106 -16.15 7.74 2.58
C PRO A 106 -15.80 9.25 2.63
N PRO A 107 -16.59 10.14 1.99
CA PRO A 107 -16.24 11.57 1.87
C PRO A 107 -15.88 12.23 3.20
N PHE A 108 -16.59 11.86 4.27
CA PHE A 108 -16.31 12.31 5.63
C PHE A 108 -14.89 11.95 6.11
N VAL A 109 -14.45 10.72 5.86
CA VAL A 109 -13.13 10.24 6.29
C VAL A 109 -12.04 10.94 5.49
N LYS A 110 -12.24 11.13 4.19
CA LYS A 110 -11.33 11.88 3.32
C LYS A 110 -11.12 13.33 3.79
N GLU A 111 -12.21 14.03 4.10
CA GLU A 111 -12.15 15.40 4.67
C GLU A 111 -11.45 15.43 6.02
N ALA A 112 -11.79 14.49 6.90
CA ALA A 112 -11.18 14.36 8.23
C ALA A 112 -9.66 14.09 8.15
N ARG A 113 -9.25 13.22 7.23
CA ARG A 113 -7.84 12.89 6.97
C ARG A 113 -7.06 14.10 6.47
N ALA A 114 -7.63 14.88 5.54
CA ALA A 114 -7.01 16.11 5.06
C ALA A 114 -6.77 17.14 6.19
N LYS A 115 -7.66 17.22 7.18
CA LYS A 115 -7.46 18.06 8.38
C LYS A 115 -6.37 17.51 9.28
N LEU A 116 -6.36 16.20 9.52
CA LEU A 116 -5.38 15.53 10.38
C LEU A 116 -3.94 15.68 9.84
N VAL A 117 -3.75 15.64 8.51
CA VAL A 117 -2.44 15.83 7.88
C VAL A 117 -1.81 17.17 8.27
N ARG A 118 -2.60 18.24 8.41
CA ARG A 118 -2.08 19.55 8.85
C ARG A 118 -1.54 19.48 10.28
N ALA A 119 -2.31 18.88 11.19
CA ALA A 119 -1.86 18.69 12.57
C ALA A 119 -0.62 17.77 12.66
N GLN A 120 -0.53 16.76 11.79
CA GLN A 120 0.62 15.88 11.68
C GLN A 120 1.89 16.63 11.27
N HIS A 121 1.80 17.55 10.30
CA HIS A 121 2.94 18.38 9.92
C HIS A 121 3.47 19.19 11.10
N THR A 122 2.60 19.81 11.90
CA THR A 122 3.01 20.55 13.11
C THR A 122 3.65 19.62 14.14
N ALA A 123 3.07 18.43 14.37
CA ALA A 123 3.61 17.44 15.30
C ALA A 123 5.05 17.03 14.93
N ILE A 124 5.30 16.78 13.64
CA ILE A 124 6.62 16.44 13.13
C ILE A 124 7.58 17.62 13.24
N ALA A 125 7.14 18.82 12.86
CA ALA A 125 7.97 20.03 12.88
C ALA A 125 8.45 20.37 14.31
N MET A 126 7.59 20.17 15.31
CA MET A 126 7.90 20.42 16.72
C MET A 126 8.58 19.25 17.42
N ALA A 127 8.60 18.06 16.80
CA ALA A 127 9.02 16.81 17.41
C ALA A 127 8.37 16.53 18.78
N ASP A 128 7.10 16.93 18.96
CA ASP A 128 6.36 16.69 20.20
C ASP A 128 5.78 15.26 20.21
N PRO A 129 6.23 14.38 21.11
CA PRO A 129 5.78 12.98 21.15
C PRO A 129 4.30 12.84 21.55
N ASN A 130 3.77 13.75 22.39
CA ASN A 130 2.38 13.66 22.85
C ASN A 130 1.42 14.09 21.73
N LEU A 131 1.79 15.14 20.99
CA LEU A 131 1.02 15.57 19.83
C LEU A 131 1.04 14.52 18.73
N THR A 132 2.20 13.92 18.49
CA THR A 132 2.36 12.79 17.55
C THR A 132 1.46 11.62 17.94
N ARG A 133 1.47 11.22 19.22
CA ARG A 133 0.62 10.12 19.71
C ARG A 133 -0.87 10.41 19.54
N ALA A 134 -1.33 11.62 19.82
CA ALA A 134 -2.73 12.00 19.64
C ALA A 134 -3.14 11.98 18.16
N VAL A 135 -2.27 12.47 17.27
CA VAL A 135 -2.47 12.41 15.81
C VAL A 135 -2.57 10.96 15.32
N GLU A 136 -1.66 10.09 15.75
CA GLU A 136 -1.64 8.67 15.39
C GLU A 136 -2.87 7.91 15.93
N ALA A 137 -3.29 8.20 17.16
CA ALA A 137 -4.49 7.57 17.71
C ALA A 137 -5.74 7.93 16.89
N LEU A 138 -5.86 9.18 16.43
CA LEU A 138 -6.94 9.63 15.56
C LEU A 138 -6.82 9.10 14.12
N SER A 139 -5.61 8.98 13.57
CA SER A 139 -5.43 8.40 12.23
C SER A 139 -5.93 6.96 12.19
N HIS A 140 -5.62 6.18 13.24
CA HIS A 140 -6.10 4.82 13.36
C HIS A 140 -7.63 4.72 13.49
N VAL A 141 -8.30 5.69 14.14
CA VAL A 141 -9.77 5.75 14.14
C VAL A 141 -10.29 5.97 12.73
N LEU A 142 -9.69 6.89 11.96
CA LEU A 142 -10.09 7.15 10.57
C LEU A 142 -9.88 5.92 9.69
N ASP A 143 -8.79 5.17 9.89
CA ASP A 143 -8.54 3.92 9.17
C ASP A 143 -9.59 2.85 9.49
N ASP A 144 -9.99 2.71 10.76
CA ASP A 144 -11.04 1.77 11.15
C ASP A 144 -12.41 2.19 10.56
N LEU A 145 -12.70 3.49 10.45
CA LEU A 145 -13.92 4.01 9.80
C LEU A 145 -13.91 3.89 8.28
N ALA A 146 -12.74 4.00 7.64
CA ALA A 146 -12.59 3.75 6.21
C ALA A 146 -12.89 2.28 5.88
N ARG A 147 -12.45 1.34 6.73
CA ARG A 147 -12.71 -0.10 6.58
C ARG A 147 -14.15 -0.48 6.89
N SER A 148 -14.77 0.18 7.87
CA SER A 148 -16.12 -0.15 8.34
C SER A 148 -17.03 1.09 8.37
N PRO A 149 -17.52 1.56 7.19
CA PRO A 149 -18.29 2.80 7.07
C PRO A 149 -19.62 2.81 7.86
N GLN A 150 -20.16 1.64 8.20
CA GLN A 150 -21.37 1.50 9.03
C GLN A 150 -21.25 2.17 10.41
N HIS A 151 -20.02 2.35 10.92
CA HIS A 151 -19.74 2.99 12.20
C HIS A 151 -19.56 4.52 12.11
N ILE A 152 -19.66 5.11 10.91
CA ILE A 152 -19.46 6.56 10.74
C ILE A 152 -20.50 7.34 11.54
N GLY A 153 -21.78 6.94 11.52
CA GLY A 153 -22.85 7.70 12.20
C GLY A 153 -22.57 7.92 13.69
N GLU A 154 -22.04 6.91 14.38
CA GLU A 154 -21.72 6.95 15.80
C GLU A 154 -20.39 7.66 16.10
N ALA A 155 -19.38 7.48 15.26
CA ALA A 155 -18.05 8.04 15.48
C ALA A 155 -17.92 9.48 14.98
N ARG A 156 -18.80 9.94 14.07
CA ARG A 156 -18.70 11.23 13.39
C ARG A 156 -18.58 12.40 14.37
N ARG A 157 -19.44 12.46 15.39
CA ARG A 157 -19.42 13.56 16.37
C ARG A 157 -18.10 13.58 17.14
N PHE A 158 -17.60 12.42 17.56
CA PHE A 158 -16.34 12.30 18.27
C PHE A 158 -15.18 12.80 17.39
N VAL A 159 -15.08 12.28 16.16
CA VAL A 159 -14.00 12.63 15.23
C VAL A 159 -14.02 14.13 14.90
N VAL A 160 -15.19 14.72 14.65
CA VAL A 160 -15.30 16.16 14.37
C VAL A 160 -14.78 17.00 15.54
N VAL A 161 -15.20 16.69 16.78
CA VAL A 161 -14.80 17.45 17.97
C VAL A 161 -13.31 17.32 18.23
N GLN A 162 -12.78 16.08 18.16
CA GLN A 162 -11.37 15.84 18.43
C GLN A 162 -10.47 16.45 17.36
N LEU A 163 -10.85 16.36 16.09
CA LEU A 163 -10.08 16.99 15.01
C LEU A 163 -10.12 18.52 15.07
N ASP A 164 -11.26 19.13 15.44
CA ASP A 164 -11.32 20.58 15.61
C ASP A 164 -10.42 21.03 16.77
N GLY A 165 -10.51 20.34 17.92
CA GLY A 165 -9.65 20.60 19.07
C GLY A 165 -8.16 20.46 18.73
N LEU A 166 -7.78 19.36 18.08
CA LEU A 166 -6.41 19.08 17.67
C LEU A 166 -5.91 20.12 16.65
N SER A 167 -6.74 20.49 15.67
CA SER A 167 -6.38 21.48 14.65
C SER A 167 -6.11 22.84 15.26
N ARG A 168 -6.95 23.27 16.22
CA ARG A 168 -6.76 24.54 16.95
C ARG A 168 -5.49 24.52 17.81
N ILE A 169 -5.18 23.38 18.44
CA ILE A 169 -3.94 23.22 19.20
C ILE A 169 -2.73 23.35 18.26
N ALA A 170 -2.73 22.59 17.16
CA ALA A 170 -1.66 22.62 16.17
C ALA A 170 -1.46 24.03 15.60
N GLU A 171 -2.54 24.71 15.20
CA GLU A 171 -2.48 26.08 14.68
C GLU A 171 -1.89 27.08 15.69
N ARG A 172 -2.28 26.99 16.98
CA ARG A 172 -1.71 27.87 18.00
C ARG A 172 -0.23 27.61 18.24
N LEU A 173 0.17 26.35 18.27
CA LEU A 173 1.56 25.97 18.47
C LEU A 173 2.44 26.37 17.28
N ASP A 174 1.93 26.20 16.05
CA ASP A 174 2.61 26.62 14.81
C ASP A 174 2.82 28.14 14.77
N ASN A 175 1.86 28.91 15.32
CA ASN A 175 1.98 30.35 15.52
C ASN A 175 2.91 30.76 16.70
N GLY A 176 3.62 29.81 17.30
CA GLY A 176 4.59 30.07 18.37
C GLY A 176 3.97 30.29 19.75
N ALA A 177 2.71 29.88 19.98
CA ALA A 177 2.11 29.96 21.31
C ALA A 177 2.85 29.06 22.30
N THR A 178 3.10 29.56 23.51
CA THR A 178 3.66 28.75 24.60
C THR A 178 2.64 27.70 25.05
N PRO A 179 2.99 26.40 25.07
CA PRO A 179 2.07 25.35 25.50
C PRO A 179 1.76 25.48 27.00
N PRO A 180 0.47 25.43 27.41
CA PRO A 180 0.13 25.39 28.83
C PRO A 180 0.53 24.04 29.44
N ALA A 181 0.84 24.01 30.74
CA ALA A 181 1.26 22.79 31.43
C ALA A 181 0.23 21.65 31.34
N THR A 182 -1.05 21.98 31.20
CA THR A 182 -2.17 21.03 31.05
C THR A 182 -2.32 20.46 29.64
N LEU A 183 -1.54 20.95 28.65
CA LEU A 183 -1.65 20.47 27.27
C LEU A 183 -1.27 19.00 27.16
N TYR A 184 -0.25 18.56 27.90
CA TYR A 184 0.23 17.19 27.85
C TYR A 184 -0.82 16.20 28.32
N SER A 185 -1.50 16.47 29.44
CA SER A 185 -2.59 15.62 29.94
C SER A 185 -3.76 15.61 28.96
N LEU A 186 -4.08 16.76 28.35
CA LEU A 186 -5.14 16.83 27.34
C LEU A 186 -4.82 15.96 26.11
N LEU A 187 -3.60 16.02 25.59
CA LEU A 187 -3.19 15.21 24.43
C LEU A 187 -3.20 13.71 24.75
N ASP A 188 -2.79 13.32 25.95
CA ASP A 188 -2.87 11.92 26.41
C ASP A 188 -4.32 11.46 26.59
N GLU A 189 -5.20 12.32 27.14
CA GLU A 189 -6.64 12.05 27.21
C GLU A 189 -7.28 11.93 25.83
N MET A 190 -6.89 12.76 24.86
CA MET A 190 -7.36 12.66 23.48
C MET A 190 -6.93 11.34 22.83
N ALA A 191 -5.68 10.93 23.02
CA ALA A 191 -5.18 9.64 22.54
C ALA A 191 -5.93 8.47 23.18
N GLY A 192 -6.06 8.46 24.51
CA GLY A 192 -6.80 7.43 25.24
C GLY A 192 -8.28 7.37 24.86
N ALA A 193 -8.92 8.51 24.61
CA ALA A 193 -10.30 8.56 24.14
C ALA A 193 -10.46 7.98 22.73
N ALA A 194 -9.49 8.22 21.84
CA ALA A 194 -9.47 7.65 20.49
C ALA A 194 -9.25 6.12 20.54
N GLU A 195 -8.28 5.65 21.33
CA GLU A 195 -8.06 4.22 21.59
C GLU A 195 -9.30 3.54 22.17
N GLY A 196 -9.96 4.19 23.14
CA GLY A 196 -11.21 3.70 23.74
C GLY A 196 -12.38 3.66 22.76
N LEU A 197 -12.46 4.60 21.81
CA LEU A 197 -13.44 4.51 20.72
C LEU A 197 -13.15 3.29 19.83
N ARG A 198 -11.90 3.06 19.42
CA ARG A 198 -11.53 1.90 18.60
C ARG A 198 -11.89 0.58 19.27
N ALA A 199 -11.61 0.45 20.57
CA ALA A 199 -11.96 -0.74 21.34
C ALA A 199 -13.48 -1.00 21.32
N ARG A 200 -14.29 0.05 21.47
CA ARG A 200 -15.76 -0.05 21.40
C ARG A 200 -16.27 -0.43 20.02
N LEU A 201 -15.68 0.14 18.95
CA LEU A 201 -16.05 -0.22 17.57
C LEU A 201 -15.78 -1.71 17.31
N LYS A 202 -14.60 -2.20 17.67
CA LYS A 202 -14.22 -3.62 17.53
C LYS A 202 -15.09 -4.57 18.36
N ALA A 203 -15.45 -4.16 19.58
CA ALA A 203 -16.34 -4.95 20.43
C ALA A 203 -17.73 -5.10 19.80
N ARG A 204 -18.28 -4.03 19.23
CA ARG A 204 -19.57 -4.08 18.53
C ARG A 204 -19.53 -4.92 17.26
N GLU A 205 -18.44 -4.83 16.51
CA GLU A 205 -18.24 -5.68 15.34
C GLU A 205 -18.24 -7.17 15.75
N SER A 206 -17.49 -7.51 16.81
CA SER A 206 -17.45 -8.88 17.35
C SER A 206 -18.81 -9.37 17.84
N GLU A 207 -19.60 -8.50 18.49
CA GLU A 207 -20.96 -8.81 18.94
C GLU A 207 -21.91 -9.04 17.76
N ALA A 208 -21.84 -8.19 16.72
CA ALA A 208 -22.63 -8.35 15.51
C ALA A 208 -22.31 -9.68 14.79
N LEU A 209 -21.03 -10.06 14.69
CA LEU A 209 -20.63 -11.36 14.14
C LEU A 209 -21.15 -12.53 14.99
N ALA A 210 -21.07 -12.45 16.33
CA ALA A 210 -21.56 -13.50 17.22
C ALA A 210 -23.07 -13.74 17.07
N ILE A 211 -23.85 -12.67 16.90
CA ILE A 211 -25.29 -12.77 16.63
C ILE A 211 -25.55 -13.48 15.30
N GLN A 212 -24.82 -13.13 14.23
CA GLN A 212 -24.98 -13.75 12.92
C GLN A 212 -24.66 -15.26 12.97
N VAL A 213 -23.58 -15.66 13.63
CA VAL A 213 -23.23 -17.07 13.81
C VAL A 213 -24.33 -17.82 14.55
N LYS A 214 -24.88 -17.23 15.61
CA LYS A 214 -25.98 -17.82 16.38
C LYS A 214 -27.25 -18.01 15.53
N VAL A 215 -27.60 -17.02 14.71
CA VAL A 215 -28.76 -17.12 13.80
C VAL A 215 -28.54 -18.18 12.73
N LEU A 216 -27.31 -18.30 12.19
CA LEU A 216 -26.98 -19.34 11.21
C LEU A 216 -27.06 -20.74 11.81
N GLN A 217 -26.52 -20.92 13.02
CA GLN A 217 -26.61 -22.19 13.77
C GLN A 217 -28.06 -22.58 14.06
N GLU A 218 -28.90 -21.60 14.44
CA GLU A 218 -30.32 -21.86 14.71
C GLU A 218 -31.09 -22.22 13.44
N ARG A 219 -30.80 -21.60 12.28
CA ARG A 219 -31.37 -22.00 10.99
C ARG A 219 -30.92 -23.40 10.56
N LEU A 220 -29.63 -23.72 10.68
CA LEU A 220 -29.12 -25.06 10.37
C LEU A 220 -29.74 -26.14 11.27
N ARG A 221 -30.03 -25.79 12.53
CA ARG A 221 -30.74 -26.67 13.48
C ARG A 221 -32.20 -26.87 13.06
N GLN A 222 -32.87 -25.81 12.61
CA GLN A 222 -34.26 -25.86 12.12
C GLN A 222 -34.39 -26.60 10.77
N GLU A 223 -33.37 -26.56 9.93
CA GLU A 223 -33.30 -27.26 8.64
C GLU A 223 -32.83 -28.74 8.77
N GLY A 224 -32.57 -29.22 10.00
CA GLY A 224 -32.30 -30.64 10.28
C GLY A 224 -30.85 -31.09 10.05
N TYR A 225 -29.92 -30.17 9.80
CA TYR A 225 -28.49 -30.45 9.57
C TYR A 225 -27.64 -30.44 10.85
N GLY A 226 -28.26 -30.52 12.04
CA GLY A 226 -27.55 -30.62 13.31
C GLY A 226 -26.88 -32.00 13.50
N PRO A 227 -25.75 -32.08 14.25
CA PRO A 227 -25.03 -33.33 14.51
C PRO A 227 -25.92 -34.28 15.34
N GLY A 228 -26.68 -35.14 14.65
CA GLY A 228 -27.63 -36.06 15.27
C GLY A 228 -28.56 -36.77 14.29
N THR A 229 -28.73 -36.27 13.06
CA THR A 229 -29.61 -36.89 12.04
C THR A 229 -28.87 -37.93 11.19
N GLY A 230 -28.14 -38.82 11.85
CA GLY A 230 -27.43 -39.96 11.26
C GLY A 230 -27.85 -41.29 11.88
N SER A 231 -29.14 -41.49 12.15
CA SER A 231 -29.66 -42.84 12.51
C SER A 231 -31.13 -43.00 12.15
N HIS A 232 -31.40 -43.31 10.90
CA HIS A 232 -32.44 -44.30 10.59
C HIS A 232 -32.08 -44.96 9.25
N THR A 233 -31.03 -45.77 9.34
CA THR A 233 -30.89 -46.96 8.51
C THR A 233 -32.18 -47.78 8.56
N ALA A 234 -32.74 -47.99 7.38
CA ALA A 234 -33.26 -49.26 6.90
C ALA A 234 -33.58 -50.30 7.99
N LYS A 235 -34.87 -50.50 8.25
CA LYS A 235 -35.37 -51.85 8.49
C LYS A 235 -36.27 -52.23 7.33
N GLU A 236 -35.68 -53.04 6.46
CA GLU A 236 -36.36 -53.99 5.61
C GLU A 236 -37.27 -54.92 6.44
N GLN A 237 -38.36 -55.35 5.79
CA GLN A 237 -39.12 -56.60 5.95
C GLN A 237 -40.04 -56.75 7.18
#